data_AF-A0A8J7CES3-F1
#
_entry.id   AF-A0A8J7CES3-F1
#
_cell.length_a   1.000
_cell.length_b   1.000
_cell.length_c   1.000
_cell.angle_alpha   90.00
_cell.angle_beta   90.00
_cell.angle_gamma   90.00
#
_symmetry.space_group_name_H-M   'P 1'
#
loop_
_entity.id
_entity.type
_entity.pdbx_description
1 polymer ?
#
loop_
_entity_poly.entity_id
_entity_poly.type
_entity_poly.pdbx_seq_one_letter_code
_entity_poly.pdbx_strand_id
1 'polypeptide(L)'
;MNRRRILVTLGLLLLGVTTVIAQTSASYRLDEAVFNSGGHPSQGTVLASTSYQIRLDSLGEGLVGPPMTGPSYNINSGFGSAYLPPGEVRGLRFESTDILAWDPERSAGTYNLYRDLISAAGGYGACHQQGVSGASATDTDVTATGEGYFYLVTVENRIQEEGAKGSDSAGSARGGTVCP
;
A
#
# COMPACT_ATOMS: atom_id res chain seq x y z
N MET A 1 -13.78 -35.76 97.41
CA MET A 1 -12.42 -36.25 97.73
C MET A 1 -11.59 -36.16 96.46
N ASN A 2 -10.59 -35.26 96.42
CA ASN A 2 -9.28 -35.30 95.74
C ASN A 2 -9.15 -36.09 94.40
N ARG A 3 -8.43 -35.68 93.36
CA ARG A 3 -7.53 -34.56 93.01
C ARG A 3 -7.01 -34.93 91.59
N ARG A 4 -6.93 -33.95 90.70
CA ARG A 4 -5.87 -33.71 89.68
C ARG A 4 -5.24 -34.90 88.90
N ARG A 5 -5.35 -34.86 87.56
CA ARG A 5 -4.25 -34.97 86.54
C ARG A 5 -4.76 -34.29 85.24
N ILE A 6 -4.45 -33.03 84.92
CA ILE A 6 -3.26 -32.50 84.20
C ILE A 6 -2.84 -33.34 82.99
N LEU A 7 -3.12 -32.84 81.79
CA LEU A 7 -2.18 -32.81 80.64
C LEU A 7 -2.65 -31.76 79.62
N VAL A 8 -1.94 -30.64 79.63
CA VAL A 8 -1.88 -29.57 78.63
C VAL A 8 -0.70 -29.90 77.73
N THR A 9 -0.87 -29.88 76.40
CA THR A 9 0.17 -29.55 75.39
C THR A 9 -0.45 -29.64 73.99
N LEU A 10 -0.54 -28.52 73.24
CA LEU A 10 0.45 -28.07 72.24
C LEU A 10 0.23 -28.84 70.91
N GLY A 11 -0.48 -28.32 69.92
CA GLY A 11 -0.15 -27.14 69.14
C GLY A 11 0.37 -27.59 67.77
N LEU A 12 -0.39 -27.37 66.69
CA LEU A 12 0.19 -27.16 65.36
C LEU A 12 -0.87 -26.55 64.43
N LEU A 13 -0.78 -25.24 64.27
CA LEU A 13 -1.45 -24.45 63.25
C LEU A 13 -0.80 -24.82 61.90
N LEU A 14 -1.38 -25.75 61.13
CA LEU A 14 -0.99 -25.96 59.74
C LEU A 14 -1.72 -24.94 58.87
N LEU A 15 -1.18 -23.73 58.85
CA LEU A 15 -1.39 -22.76 57.77
C LEU A 15 -0.83 -23.40 56.49
N GLY A 16 -1.72 -23.97 55.68
CA GLY A 16 -1.42 -24.31 54.30
C GLY A 16 -1.14 -23.02 53.55
N VAL A 17 0.14 -22.74 53.33
CA VAL A 17 0.61 -21.65 52.47
C VAL A 17 0.22 -22.02 51.04
N THR A 18 -0.90 -21.49 50.55
CA THR A 18 -1.19 -21.48 49.12
C THR A 18 -0.15 -20.58 48.46
N THR A 19 0.85 -21.17 47.79
CA THR A 19 1.73 -20.43 46.90
C THR A 19 0.89 -19.93 45.72
N VAL A 20 0.44 -18.69 45.80
CA VAL A 20 -0.07 -17.97 44.64
C VAL A 20 1.13 -17.74 43.73
N ILE A 21 1.27 -18.57 42.70
CA ILE A 21 2.14 -18.24 41.57
C ILE A 21 1.42 -17.10 40.85
N ALA A 22 1.77 -15.86 41.22
CA ALA A 22 1.38 -14.69 40.46
C ALA A 22 2.08 -14.81 39.11
N GLN A 23 1.35 -15.22 38.08
CA GLN A 23 1.82 -15.17 36.71
C GLN A 23 1.97 -13.68 36.36
N THR A 24 3.18 -13.16 36.45
CA THR A 24 3.48 -11.79 36.03
C THR A 24 3.43 -11.76 34.50
N SER A 25 2.29 -11.39 33.95
CA SER A 25 2.20 -10.96 32.56
C SER A 25 3.12 -9.75 32.39
N ALA A 26 4.02 -9.83 31.41
CA ALA A 26 4.80 -8.68 30.99
C ALA A 26 3.80 -7.57 30.58
N SER A 27 3.76 -6.48 31.34
CA SER A 27 2.90 -5.35 31.01
C SER A 27 3.51 -4.64 29.81
N TYR A 28 2.88 -4.75 28.64
CA TYR A 28 3.27 -3.98 27.47
C TYR A 28 2.59 -2.62 27.54
N ARG A 29 3.39 -1.57 27.63
CA ARG A 29 2.92 -0.19 27.54
C ARG A 29 3.17 0.29 26.10
N LEU A 30 2.09 0.62 25.40
CA LEU A 30 2.13 1.24 24.08
C LEU A 30 1.97 2.74 24.28
N ASP A 31 3.01 3.50 23.96
CA ASP A 31 2.96 4.96 23.86
C ASP A 31 2.99 5.33 22.37
N GLU A 32 1.97 6.05 21.90
CA GLU A 32 1.83 6.50 20.51
C GLU A 32 2.16 8.00 20.42
N ALA A 33 3.00 8.38 19.44
CA ALA A 33 3.34 9.77 19.15
C ALA A 33 3.16 10.06 17.66
N VAL A 34 2.59 11.23 17.35
CA VAL A 34 2.34 11.67 15.96
C VAL A 34 3.63 12.26 15.37
N PHE A 35 4.04 11.76 14.21
CA PHE A 35 5.28 12.15 13.54
C PHE A 35 5.13 13.49 12.80
N ASN A 36 6.09 14.41 12.96
CA ASN A 36 6.31 15.48 11.98
C ASN A 36 7.41 15.04 10.99
N SER A 37 7.16 15.32 9.72
CA SER A 37 8.01 14.95 8.59
C SER A 37 9.40 15.59 8.70
N GLY A 38 10.42 14.79 9.02
CA GLY A 38 11.83 15.10 8.69
C GLY A 38 12.85 15.20 9.82
N GLY A 39 12.57 14.82 11.07
CA GLY A 39 13.54 14.92 12.18
C GLY A 39 13.78 13.59 12.89
N HIS A 40 15.05 13.27 13.19
CA HIS A 40 15.39 12.17 14.11
C HIS A 40 14.63 12.35 15.43
N PRO A 41 13.89 11.33 15.91
CA PRO A 41 13.16 11.45 17.16
C PRO A 41 14.16 11.54 18.31
N SER A 42 14.21 12.68 18.98
CA SER A 42 14.95 12.83 20.26
C SER A 42 14.36 11.98 21.40
N GLN A 43 13.23 11.31 21.13
CA GLN A 43 12.55 10.35 22.01
C GLN A 43 12.01 9.14 21.22
N GLY A 44 12.87 8.49 20.43
CA GLY A 44 12.51 7.25 19.75
C GLY A 44 12.24 6.11 20.75
N THR A 45 11.14 5.37 20.56
CA THR A 45 10.78 4.24 21.40
C THR A 45 11.78 3.11 21.20
N VAL A 46 12.59 2.83 22.22
CA VAL A 46 13.51 1.69 22.24
C VAL A 46 12.76 0.48 22.79
N LEU A 47 12.52 -0.53 21.95
CA LEU A 47 12.14 -1.86 22.43
C LEU A 47 13.42 -2.54 22.96
N ALA A 48 13.57 -2.55 24.28
CA ALA A 48 14.69 -3.18 24.97
C ALA A 48 14.25 -4.49 25.64
N SER A 49 15.01 -5.55 25.36
CA SER A 49 15.06 -6.78 26.14
C SER A 49 16.43 -6.84 26.82
N THR A 50 16.60 -7.66 27.86
CA THR A 50 17.90 -7.93 28.51
C THR A 50 18.98 -8.44 27.55
N SER A 51 18.63 -8.80 26.31
CA SER A 51 19.54 -9.41 25.34
C SER A 51 19.60 -8.71 23.98
N TYR A 52 18.76 -7.70 23.72
CA TYR A 52 18.82 -6.94 22.47
C TYR A 52 18.13 -5.57 22.59
N GLN A 53 18.62 -4.63 21.81
CA GLN A 53 18.05 -3.29 21.66
C GLN A 53 17.66 -3.10 20.20
N ILE A 54 16.37 -2.94 19.91
CA ILE A 54 15.89 -2.58 18.56
C ILE A 54 15.62 -1.08 18.56
N ARG A 55 16.31 -0.36 17.67
CA ARG A 55 16.13 1.08 17.47
C ARG A 55 15.66 1.32 16.04
N LEU A 56 14.46 1.87 15.89
CA LEU A 56 13.89 2.28 14.60
C LEU A 56 14.30 3.73 14.33
N ASP A 57 15.45 3.92 13.67
CA ASP A 57 16.06 5.26 13.51
C ASP A 57 15.64 6.01 12.22
N SER A 58 14.85 5.40 11.33
CA SER A 58 14.13 6.14 10.28
C SER A 58 13.02 5.27 9.65
N LEU A 59 11.79 5.78 9.63
CA LEU A 59 10.73 5.28 8.74
C LEU A 59 10.65 6.29 7.58
N GLY A 60 11.52 6.13 6.58
CA GLY A 60 11.58 7.08 5.47
C GLY A 60 12.53 6.71 4.34
N GLU A 61 13.48 5.80 4.56
CA GLU A 61 14.29 5.22 3.49
C GLU A 61 13.99 3.73 3.43
N GLY A 62 13.38 3.28 2.33
CA GLY A 62 13.01 1.88 2.14
C GLY A 62 14.25 1.00 2.13
N LEU A 63 14.52 0.31 3.23
CA LEU A 63 15.50 -0.77 3.27
C LEU A 63 14.97 -1.94 2.44
N VAL A 64 15.33 -1.98 1.15
CA VAL A 64 15.31 -3.20 0.34
C VAL A 64 16.49 -4.06 0.79
N GLY A 65 16.34 -4.75 1.92
CA GLY A 65 17.34 -5.64 2.50
C GLY A 65 16.80 -7.06 2.66
N PRO A 66 17.66 -8.10 2.61
CA PRO A 66 17.25 -9.47 2.85
C PRO A 66 16.59 -9.61 4.23
N PRO A 67 15.56 -10.47 4.38
CA PRO A 67 14.84 -10.62 5.63
C PRO A 67 15.79 -11.07 6.74
N MET A 68 15.85 -10.30 7.83
CA MET A 68 16.56 -10.72 9.03
C MET A 68 15.65 -11.67 9.81
N THR A 69 15.86 -12.97 9.64
CA THR A 69 15.13 -14.02 10.38
C THR A 69 15.99 -14.62 11.48
N GLY A 70 15.47 -14.62 12.71
CA GLY A 70 15.98 -15.40 13.83
C GLY A 70 14.90 -16.37 14.36
N PRO A 71 15.26 -17.34 15.23
CA PRO A 71 14.31 -18.32 15.76
C PRO A 71 13.19 -17.72 16.63
N SER A 72 13.30 -16.44 17.03
CA SER A 72 12.35 -15.74 17.91
C SER A 72 11.70 -14.50 17.29
N TYR A 73 12.08 -14.12 16.07
CA TYR A 73 11.41 -13.02 15.36
C TYR A 73 11.64 -13.10 13.85
N ASN A 74 10.61 -12.68 13.11
CA ASN A 74 10.66 -12.40 11.69
C ASN A 74 10.40 -10.91 11.52
N ILE A 75 11.39 -10.15 11.05
CA ILE A 75 11.18 -8.78 10.60
C ILE A 75 11.10 -8.84 9.08
N ASN A 76 9.87 -8.97 8.58
CA ASN A 76 9.60 -8.77 7.17
C ASN A 76 9.46 -7.26 6.93
N SER A 77 10.49 -6.62 6.35
CA SER A 77 10.36 -5.27 5.78
C SER A 77 9.55 -5.36 4.49
N GLY A 78 8.26 -5.63 4.66
CA GLY A 78 7.30 -5.82 3.58
C GLY A 78 6.67 -4.51 3.15
N PHE A 79 7.46 -3.46 2.90
CA PHE A 79 6.98 -2.43 1.97
C PHE A 79 7.14 -3.01 0.57
N GLY A 80 6.22 -3.90 0.18
CA GLY A 80 6.00 -4.09 -1.25
C GLY A 80 5.78 -2.70 -1.83
N SER A 81 6.43 -2.41 -2.97
CA SER A 81 6.01 -1.28 -3.78
C SER A 81 4.53 -1.47 -4.08
N ALA A 82 3.66 -0.90 -3.25
CA ALA A 82 2.23 -0.89 -3.48
C ALA A 82 2.05 0.05 -4.65
N TYR A 83 2.11 -0.51 -5.86
CA TYR A 83 1.77 0.22 -7.05
C TYR A 83 0.34 0.70 -6.87
N LEU A 84 0.15 2.02 -7.02
CA LEU A 84 -1.18 2.59 -6.94
C LEU A 84 -2.04 1.91 -8.02
N PRO A 85 -3.29 1.54 -7.71
CA PRO A 85 -4.18 1.05 -8.73
C PRO A 85 -4.40 2.15 -9.79
N PRO A 86 -4.40 1.80 -11.07
CA PRO A 86 -4.47 2.76 -12.15
C PRO A 86 -5.83 3.46 -12.22
N GLY A 87 -5.78 4.80 -12.30
CA GLY A 87 -6.95 5.66 -12.40
C GLY A 87 -7.36 5.96 -13.84
N GLU A 88 -8.37 6.84 -13.98
CA GLU A 88 -8.71 7.46 -15.27
C GLU A 88 -7.69 8.56 -15.61
N VAL A 89 -7.17 8.52 -16.83
CA VAL A 89 -6.30 9.58 -17.37
C VAL A 89 -7.13 10.79 -17.76
N ARG A 90 -6.68 12.00 -17.38
CA ARG A 90 -7.41 13.26 -17.57
C ARG A 90 -6.62 14.24 -18.42
N GLY A 91 -7.29 15.31 -18.86
CA GLY A 91 -6.63 16.41 -19.55
C GLY A 91 -6.11 16.08 -20.95
N LEU A 92 -6.64 15.01 -21.58
CA LEU A 92 -6.31 14.65 -22.96
C LEU A 92 -6.65 15.80 -23.91
N ARG A 93 -5.64 16.24 -24.66
CA ARG A 93 -5.71 17.39 -25.57
C ARG A 93 -4.67 17.25 -26.68
N PHE A 94 -4.86 18.00 -27.76
CA PHE A 94 -3.83 18.24 -28.75
C PHE A 94 -2.95 19.42 -28.32
N GLU A 95 -1.63 19.23 -28.33
CA GLU A 95 -0.65 20.33 -28.17
C GLU A 95 -0.18 20.87 -29.53
N SER A 96 -0.22 20.01 -30.55
CA SER A 96 -0.05 20.37 -31.95
C SER A 96 -0.95 19.47 -32.80
N THR A 97 -0.91 19.59 -34.14
CA THR A 97 -1.70 18.73 -35.04
C THR A 97 -1.44 17.24 -34.84
N ASP A 98 -0.22 16.87 -34.46
CA ASP A 98 0.23 15.47 -34.44
C ASP A 98 0.62 15.02 -33.02
N ILE A 99 0.55 15.89 -32.01
CA ILE A 99 0.96 15.59 -30.64
C ILE A 99 -0.25 15.67 -29.71
N LEU A 100 -0.58 14.53 -29.11
CA LEU A 100 -1.51 14.43 -28.00
C LEU A 100 -0.75 14.46 -26.68
N ALA A 101 -1.30 15.18 -25.71
CA ALA A 101 -0.80 15.19 -24.34
C ALA A 101 -1.95 15.05 -23.34
N TRP A 102 -1.61 14.60 -22.13
CA TRP A 102 -2.55 14.43 -21.03
C TRP A 102 -1.88 14.77 -19.70
N ASP A 103 -2.67 14.77 -18.62
CA ASP A 103 -2.16 15.00 -17.28
C ASP A 103 -1.45 13.72 -16.79
N PRO A 104 -0.21 13.82 -16.26
CA PRO A 104 0.48 12.67 -15.70
C PRO A 104 -0.29 12.02 -14.56
N GLU A 105 -0.46 10.70 -14.62
CA GLU A 105 -1.15 9.91 -13.61
C GLU A 105 -0.14 9.29 -12.62
N ARG A 106 -0.50 9.21 -11.33
CA ARG A 106 0.43 8.86 -10.23
C ARG A 106 0.84 7.39 -10.22
N SER A 107 0.01 6.49 -10.75
CA SER A 107 0.29 5.07 -10.87
C SER A 107 1.11 4.70 -12.11
N ALA A 108 1.34 5.67 -13.01
CA ALA A 108 1.85 5.40 -14.36
C ALA A 108 3.16 4.60 -14.37
N GLY A 109 3.09 3.40 -14.94
CA GLY A 109 4.22 2.71 -15.53
C GLY A 109 4.35 3.09 -17.00
N THR A 110 3.26 2.95 -17.75
CA THR A 110 3.13 3.28 -19.17
C THR A 110 1.70 3.77 -19.46
N TYR A 111 1.46 4.24 -20.69
CA TYR A 111 0.13 4.61 -21.18
C TYR A 111 -0.21 3.86 -22.47
N ASN A 112 -1.50 3.66 -22.67
CA ASN A 112 -2.07 3.04 -23.87
C ASN A 112 -3.00 4.07 -24.55
N LEU A 113 -2.74 4.35 -25.83
CA LEU A 113 -3.52 5.26 -26.66
C LEU A 113 -4.45 4.46 -27.55
N TYR A 114 -5.73 4.77 -27.45
CA TYR A 114 -6.80 4.22 -28.26
C TYR A 114 -7.26 5.25 -29.27
N ARG A 115 -7.56 4.80 -30.48
CA ARG A 115 -8.04 5.64 -31.59
C ARG A 115 -9.07 4.89 -32.41
N ASP A 116 -10.11 5.58 -32.86
CA ASP A 116 -11.00 5.09 -33.91
C ASP A 116 -11.72 6.27 -34.58
N LEU A 117 -12.38 6.02 -35.72
CA LEU A 117 -13.13 7.01 -36.47
C LEU A 117 -14.32 7.49 -35.65
N ILE A 118 -14.60 8.80 -35.70
CA ILE A 118 -15.80 9.39 -35.12
C ILE A 118 -17.07 8.80 -35.77
N SER A 119 -17.00 8.43 -37.05
CA SER A 119 -18.10 7.75 -37.75
C SER A 119 -18.36 6.33 -37.23
N ALA A 120 -17.38 5.73 -36.53
CA ALA A 120 -17.46 4.39 -35.94
C ALA A 120 -17.74 4.42 -34.42
N ALA A 121 -18.32 5.51 -33.89
CA ALA A 121 -18.48 5.80 -32.45
C ALA A 121 -19.38 4.83 -31.63
N GLY A 122 -19.54 3.57 -32.03
CA GLY A 122 -20.14 2.52 -31.21
C GLY A 122 -19.23 1.93 -30.14
N GLY A 123 -17.92 2.24 -30.17
CA GLY A 123 -16.92 1.73 -29.24
C GLY A 123 -16.03 2.80 -28.63
N TYR A 124 -15.01 2.37 -27.89
CA TYR A 124 -14.09 3.23 -27.14
C TYR A 124 -12.66 3.24 -27.72
N GLY A 125 -12.56 2.98 -29.02
CA GLY A 125 -11.31 2.98 -29.77
C GLY A 125 -10.69 1.60 -29.89
N ALA A 126 -9.88 1.40 -30.92
CA ALA A 126 -8.95 0.28 -31.01
C ALA A 126 -7.60 0.69 -30.41
N CYS A 127 -6.82 -0.28 -29.93
CA CYS A 127 -5.46 -0.01 -29.48
C CYS A 127 -4.65 0.55 -30.65
N HIS A 128 -4.14 1.77 -30.51
CA HIS A 128 -3.37 2.45 -31.55
C HIS A 128 -1.88 2.48 -31.19
N GLN A 129 -1.55 2.84 -29.94
CA GLN A 129 -0.19 2.78 -29.41
C GLN A 129 -0.21 2.24 -27.98
N GLN A 130 0.81 1.48 -27.61
CA GLN A 130 0.93 0.84 -26.30
C GLN A 130 2.30 1.14 -25.71
N GLY A 131 2.41 1.14 -24.38
CA GLY A 131 3.70 1.24 -23.70
C GLY A 131 4.32 2.63 -23.80
N VAL A 132 3.50 3.67 -23.96
CA VAL A 132 3.98 5.05 -24.05
C VAL A 132 4.55 5.46 -22.69
N SER A 133 5.83 5.86 -22.65
CA SER A 133 6.58 6.08 -21.41
C SER A 133 6.40 7.47 -20.77
N GLY A 134 5.59 8.33 -21.38
CA GLY A 134 5.35 9.70 -20.92
C GLY A 134 3.90 10.13 -21.14
N ALA A 135 3.57 11.34 -20.68
CA ALA A 135 2.21 11.89 -20.76
C ALA A 135 1.89 12.55 -22.12
N SER A 136 2.48 12.02 -23.19
CA SER A 136 2.29 12.49 -24.56
C SER A 136 2.58 11.39 -25.57
N ALA A 137 1.87 11.41 -26.70
CA ALA A 137 2.11 10.54 -27.84
C ALA A 137 2.01 11.33 -29.15
N THR A 138 2.78 10.90 -30.15
CA THR A 138 2.71 11.46 -31.49
C THR A 138 1.88 10.53 -32.38
N ASP A 139 0.88 11.07 -33.06
CA ASP A 139 0.12 10.39 -34.12
C ASP A 139 0.43 11.07 -35.45
N THR A 140 1.23 10.41 -36.29
CA THR A 140 1.62 10.92 -37.61
C THR A 140 0.71 10.43 -38.74
N ASP A 141 -0.37 9.70 -38.42
CA ASP A 141 -1.25 9.17 -39.44
C ASP A 141 -2.08 10.30 -40.07
N VAL A 142 -2.06 10.35 -41.40
CA VAL A 142 -2.81 11.35 -42.15
C VAL A 142 -4.29 11.00 -42.12
N THR A 143 -5.10 11.85 -41.51
CA THR A 143 -6.56 11.72 -41.54
C THR A 143 -7.07 12.04 -42.94
N ALA A 144 -7.86 11.16 -43.53
CA ALA A 144 -8.46 11.40 -44.83
C ALA A 144 -9.39 12.63 -44.79
N THR A 145 -9.48 13.37 -45.89
CA THR A 145 -10.33 14.56 -45.98
C THR A 145 -11.78 14.22 -45.64
N GLY A 146 -12.34 14.92 -44.65
CA GLY A 146 -13.73 14.72 -44.20
C GLY A 146 -13.89 13.62 -43.14
N GLU A 147 -12.82 12.94 -42.77
CA GLU A 147 -12.79 12.03 -41.63
C GLU A 147 -12.26 12.75 -40.37
N GLY A 148 -12.52 12.13 -39.23
CA GLY A 148 -11.98 12.57 -37.95
C GLY A 148 -11.88 11.38 -37.00
N TYR A 149 -10.86 11.40 -36.16
CA TYR A 149 -10.65 10.40 -35.13
C TYR A 149 -11.05 10.94 -33.75
N PHE A 150 -11.45 10.03 -32.88
CA PHE A 150 -11.46 10.28 -31.45
C PHE A 150 -10.31 9.50 -30.79
N TYR A 151 -9.86 10.01 -29.65
CA TYR A 151 -8.77 9.43 -28.89
C TYR A 151 -9.19 9.19 -27.46
N LEU A 152 -8.63 8.14 -26.88
CA LEU A 152 -8.79 7.81 -25.48
C LEU A 152 -7.47 7.28 -24.94
N VAL A 153 -7.12 7.64 -23.71
CA VAL A 153 -5.88 7.19 -23.07
C VAL A 153 -6.22 6.45 -21.79
N THR A 154 -5.53 5.35 -21.55
CA THR A 154 -5.48 4.69 -20.24
C THR A 154 -4.05 4.63 -19.75
N VAL A 155 -3.91 4.42 -18.44
CA VAL A 155 -2.63 4.23 -17.79
C VAL A 155 -2.51 2.77 -17.37
N GLU A 156 -1.32 2.21 -17.54
CA GLU A 156 -0.95 0.90 -17.04
C GLU A 156 0.10 1.08 -15.94
N ASN A 157 -0.09 0.43 -14.79
CA ASN A 157 0.88 0.48 -13.70
C ASN A 157 2.05 -0.49 -13.97
N ARG A 158 3.08 -0.48 -13.12
CA ARG A 158 4.28 -1.33 -13.34
C ARG A 158 4.05 -2.83 -13.13
N ILE A 159 2.85 -3.24 -12.71
CA ILE A 159 2.44 -4.64 -12.61
C ILE A 159 1.42 -5.02 -13.70
N GLN A 160 1.33 -4.22 -14.76
CA GLN A 160 0.52 -4.50 -15.95
C GLN A 160 -0.99 -4.52 -15.69
N GLU A 161 -1.45 -3.78 -14.69
CA GLU A 161 -2.87 -3.49 -14.54
C GLU A 161 -3.20 -2.21 -15.31
N GLU A 162 -4.21 -2.26 -16.17
CA GLU A 162 -4.71 -1.10 -16.92
C GLU A 162 -5.87 -0.41 -16.17
N GLY A 163 -5.85 0.92 -16.17
CA GLY A 163 -6.88 1.77 -15.60
C GLY A 163 -8.17 1.84 -16.41
N ALA A 164 -9.19 2.43 -15.80
CA ALA A 164 -10.47 2.63 -16.46
C ALA A 164 -10.37 3.61 -17.64
N LYS A 165 -11.15 3.35 -18.70
CA LYS A 165 -11.36 4.26 -19.85
C LYS A 165 -12.24 5.47 -19.52
N GLY A 166 -12.61 5.65 -18.25
CA GLY A 166 -13.57 6.67 -17.80
C GLY A 166 -15.03 6.24 -17.95
N SER A 167 -15.93 7.22 -17.91
CA SER A 167 -17.37 7.03 -18.03
C SER A 167 -17.94 7.66 -19.30
N ASP A 168 -18.99 7.05 -19.86
CA ASP A 168 -19.78 7.64 -20.94
C ASP A 168 -20.68 8.79 -20.46
N SER A 169 -21.40 9.42 -21.39
CA SER A 169 -22.30 10.53 -21.07
C SER A 169 -23.50 10.14 -20.20
N ALA A 170 -23.81 8.84 -20.10
CA ALA A 170 -24.82 8.30 -19.20
C ALA A 170 -24.25 7.92 -17.82
N GLY A 171 -22.93 8.08 -17.61
CA GLY A 171 -22.23 7.74 -16.38
C GLY A 171 -21.82 6.27 -16.28
N SER A 172 -22.04 5.46 -17.32
CA SER A 172 -21.62 4.04 -17.32
C SER A 172 -20.14 3.93 -17.63
N ALA A 173 -19.46 2.93 -17.05
CA ALA A 173 -18.05 2.70 -17.33
C ALA A 173 -17.84 2.34 -18.81
N ARG A 174 -16.84 2.97 -19.44
CA ARG A 174 -16.44 2.67 -20.82
C ARG A 174 -15.74 1.32 -20.87
N GLY A 175 -16.30 0.38 -21.63
CA GLY A 175 -15.78 -0.98 -21.82
C GLY A 175 -14.78 -1.08 -23.00
N GLY A 176 -14.65 -2.28 -23.55
CA GLY A 176 -13.79 -2.57 -24.71
C GLY A 176 -12.63 -3.50 -24.37
N THR A 177 -11.85 -3.86 -25.39
CA THR A 177 -10.64 -4.67 -25.24
C THR A 177 -9.48 -3.80 -24.76
N VAL A 178 -8.69 -4.33 -23.84
CA VAL A 178 -7.39 -3.74 -23.47
C VAL A 178 -6.40 -3.89 -24.62
N CYS A 179 -5.34 -3.08 -24.62
CA CYS A 179 -4.23 -3.27 -25.56
C CYS A 179 -3.58 -4.65 -25.31
N PRO A 180 -3.17 -5.37 -26.38
CA PRO A 180 -2.66 -6.74 -26.29
C PRO A 180 -1.28 -6.85 -25.64
#